data_AF-A0A258KTG5-F1
#
_entry.id   AF-A0A258KTG5-F1
#
_cell.length_a   1.000
_cell.length_b   1.000
_cell.length_c   1.000
_cell.angle_alpha   90.00
_cell.angle_beta   90.00
_cell.angle_gamma   90.00
#
_symmetry.space_group_name_H-M   'P 1'
#
loop_
_entity.id
_entity.type
_entity.pdbx_description
1 polymer ?
#
loop_
_entity_poly.entity_id
_entity_poly.type
_entity_poly.pdbx_seq_one_letter_code
_entity_poly.pdbx_strand_id
1 'polypeptide(L)'
;MVSVERVQATAAPRRAAKPKASRLWWSVHQWVGLKLSILLGFVFLTGTIAVFSHEIDWALRPAMRVDPASVHGPVAWSAAARNVAALHPKAKILLLDAPIDRGFALTATIQKPDGVRAFVYLHPSTGAVRGEGSWVGAQRILRNMHRHLNLPTPIGVPIVSTLSILLLISVGTSFVVYKKWWRGFFKPVRWRDARTAMGDLHRLAGLWSLWFVALIGATGLWYLAESTVAKAPPSPRAKVAAVKLDTRELADRLETNLKAAQTAYPGLRIQRIIFPYGKVGAFQFAGQHRAILVRERANVAWTNPATGAV
;
A
#
# COMPACT_ATOMS: atom_id res chain seq x y z
N MET A 1 -35.88 81.07 -35.77
CA MET A 1 -35.70 79.61 -35.74
C MET A 1 -34.25 79.31 -35.37
N VAL A 2 -33.98 78.94 -34.11
CA VAL A 2 -32.64 78.49 -33.69
C VAL A 2 -32.72 76.99 -33.52
N SER A 3 -32.02 76.25 -34.38
CA SER A 3 -31.95 74.80 -34.33
C SER A 3 -30.89 74.40 -33.29
N VAL A 4 -31.29 73.67 -32.26
CA VAL A 4 -30.36 73.14 -31.24
C VAL A 4 -29.97 71.73 -31.64
N GLU A 5 -28.73 71.59 -32.11
CA GLU A 5 -28.11 70.33 -32.49
C GLU A 5 -27.79 69.51 -31.22
N ARG A 6 -28.41 68.34 -31.06
CA ARG A 6 -28.10 67.41 -29.96
C ARG A 6 -26.77 66.72 -30.24
N VAL A 7 -25.75 67.07 -29.48
CA VAL A 7 -24.51 66.29 -29.38
C VAL A 7 -24.83 64.93 -28.76
N GLN A 8 -24.74 63.86 -29.55
CA GLN A 8 -24.76 62.49 -29.05
C GLN A 8 -23.45 62.19 -28.32
N ALA A 9 -23.50 62.10 -26.99
CA ALA A 9 -22.39 61.61 -26.19
C ALA A 9 -22.15 60.12 -26.50
N THR A 10 -20.99 59.81 -27.07
CA THR A 10 -20.53 58.43 -27.30
C THR A 10 -20.26 57.74 -25.96
N ALA A 11 -20.98 56.66 -25.70
CA ALA A 11 -20.79 55.87 -24.48
C ALA A 11 -19.39 55.21 -24.48
N ALA A 12 -18.62 55.46 -23.42
CA ALA A 12 -17.30 54.86 -23.25
C ALA A 12 -17.37 53.31 -23.23
N PRO A 13 -16.37 52.60 -23.78
CA PRO A 13 -16.39 51.15 -23.84
C PRO A 13 -16.41 50.54 -22.44
N ARG A 14 -17.43 49.71 -22.16
CA ARG A 14 -17.52 48.92 -20.93
C ARG A 14 -16.28 48.03 -20.81
N ARG A 15 -15.38 48.34 -19.87
CA ARG A 15 -14.26 47.45 -19.51
C ARG A 15 -14.82 46.06 -19.17
N ALA A 16 -14.38 45.04 -19.91
CA ALA A 16 -14.73 43.66 -19.65
C ALA A 16 -14.37 43.30 -18.20
N ALA A 17 -15.38 42.91 -17.41
CA ALA A 17 -15.18 42.56 -16.01
C ALA A 17 -14.23 41.35 -15.93
N LYS A 18 -13.11 41.49 -15.19
CA LYS A 18 -12.17 40.38 -14.97
C LYS A 18 -12.94 39.17 -14.43
N PRO A 19 -12.73 37.96 -14.97
CA PRO A 19 -13.42 36.77 -14.47
C PRO A 19 -13.11 36.62 -12.98
N LYS A 20 -14.16 36.57 -12.14
CA LYS A 20 -14.02 36.36 -10.70
C LYS A 20 -13.22 35.07 -10.50
N ALA A 21 -12.12 35.11 -9.74
CA ALA A 21 -11.23 33.96 -9.53
C ALA A 21 -11.98 32.66 -9.15
N SER A 22 -13.12 32.77 -8.45
CA SER A 22 -13.99 31.65 -8.11
C SER A 22 -14.56 30.90 -9.32
N ARG A 23 -14.85 31.59 -10.44
CA ARG A 23 -15.32 30.95 -11.68
C ARG A 23 -14.22 30.13 -12.35
N LEU A 24 -12.99 30.63 -12.35
CA LEU A 24 -11.83 29.91 -12.89
C LEU A 24 -11.56 28.63 -12.08
N TRP A 25 -11.49 28.75 -10.75
CA TRP A 25 -11.24 27.59 -9.89
C TRP A 25 -12.38 26.58 -9.90
N TRP A 26 -13.63 27.04 -10.05
CA TRP A 26 -14.76 26.14 -10.30
C TRP A 26 -14.59 25.39 -11.62
N SER A 27 -14.15 26.07 -12.68
CA SER A 27 -13.86 25.45 -13.97
C SER A 27 -12.74 24.41 -13.90
N VAL A 28 -11.67 24.69 -13.18
CA VAL A 28 -10.59 23.72 -12.94
C VAL A 28 -11.11 22.53 -12.15
N HIS A 29 -11.80 22.77 -11.04
CA HIS A 29 -12.33 21.72 -10.16
C HIS A 29 -13.29 20.77 -10.91
N GLN A 30 -14.25 21.33 -11.65
CA GLN A 30 -15.19 20.52 -12.43
C GLN A 30 -14.49 19.75 -13.54
N TRP A 31 -13.50 20.34 -14.21
CA TRP A 31 -12.83 19.70 -15.33
C TRP A 31 -11.98 18.53 -14.87
N VAL A 32 -11.18 18.75 -13.82
CA VAL A 32 -10.35 17.71 -13.19
C VAL A 32 -11.23 16.59 -12.65
N GLY A 33 -12.29 16.95 -11.90
CA GLY A 33 -13.21 16.00 -11.31
C GLY A 33 -13.94 15.17 -12.36
N LEU A 34 -14.48 15.80 -13.41
CA LEU A 34 -15.31 15.10 -14.39
C LEU A 34 -14.50 14.23 -15.34
N LYS A 35 -13.43 14.77 -15.94
CA LYS A 35 -12.66 14.06 -16.98
C LYS A 35 -11.95 12.83 -16.45
N LEU A 36 -11.56 12.84 -15.18
CA LEU A 36 -10.81 11.75 -14.56
C LEU A 36 -11.60 10.99 -13.49
N SER A 37 -12.88 11.31 -13.30
CA SER A 37 -13.77 10.65 -12.34
C SER A 37 -13.76 9.13 -12.48
N ILE A 38 -13.79 8.61 -13.72
CA ILE A 38 -13.81 7.16 -13.98
C ILE A 38 -12.51 6.51 -13.52
N LEU A 39 -11.36 7.04 -13.94
CA LEU A 39 -10.06 6.47 -13.59
C LEU A 39 -9.78 6.60 -12.10
N LEU A 40 -9.99 7.80 -11.54
CA LEU A 40 -9.81 8.05 -10.10
C LEU A 40 -10.79 7.21 -9.27
N GLY A 41 -12.03 7.07 -9.73
CA GLY A 41 -13.05 6.22 -9.12
C GLY A 41 -12.64 4.75 -9.11
N PHE A 42 -12.08 4.24 -10.21
CA PHE A 42 -11.52 2.88 -10.27
C PHE A 42 -10.36 2.70 -9.28
N VAL A 43 -9.41 3.65 -9.22
CA VAL A 43 -8.27 3.61 -8.29
C VAL A 43 -8.75 3.65 -6.84
N PHE A 44 -9.71 4.51 -6.51
CA PHE A 44 -10.29 4.57 -5.16
C PHE A 44 -11.09 3.33 -4.81
N LEU A 45 -11.88 2.79 -5.73
CA LEU A 45 -12.65 1.57 -5.50
C LEU A 45 -11.71 0.39 -5.21
N THR A 46 -10.72 0.17 -6.08
CA THR A 46 -9.75 -0.91 -5.90
C THR A 46 -8.90 -0.73 -4.65
N GLY A 47 -8.51 0.50 -4.31
CA GLY A 47 -7.81 0.82 -3.08
C GLY A 47 -8.64 0.58 -1.82
N THR A 48 -9.93 0.94 -1.86
CA THR A 48 -10.88 0.73 -0.76
C THR A 48 -11.06 -0.75 -0.48
N ILE A 49 -11.26 -1.56 -1.53
CA ILE A 49 -11.38 -3.02 -1.39
C ILE A 49 -10.03 -3.63 -0.94
N ALA A 50 -8.90 -3.07 -1.38
CA ALA A 50 -7.57 -3.56 -1.00
C ALA A 50 -7.29 -3.50 0.51
N VAL A 51 -7.96 -2.61 1.26
CA VAL A 51 -7.86 -2.54 2.73
C VAL A 51 -8.23 -3.88 3.37
N PHE A 52 -9.22 -4.58 2.81
CA PHE A 52 -9.71 -5.88 3.31
C PHE A 52 -9.08 -7.08 2.60
N SER A 53 -7.99 -6.86 1.84
CA SER A 53 -7.47 -7.91 0.96
C SER A 53 -6.95 -9.14 1.69
N HIS A 54 -6.46 -8.97 2.93
CA HIS A 54 -6.03 -10.08 3.78
C HIS A 54 -7.23 -10.91 4.26
N GLU A 55 -8.31 -10.25 4.65
CA GLU A 55 -9.56 -10.87 5.10
C GLU A 55 -10.27 -11.56 3.94
N ILE A 56 -10.24 -10.98 2.73
CA ILE A 56 -10.74 -11.62 1.52
C ILE A 56 -9.93 -12.89 1.22
N ASP A 57 -8.60 -12.83 1.27
CA ASP A 57 -7.78 -14.02 1.08
C ASP A 57 -8.04 -15.06 2.20
N TRP A 58 -8.22 -14.64 3.45
CA TRP A 58 -8.60 -15.52 4.58
C TRP A 58 -9.96 -16.19 4.38
N ALA A 59 -10.95 -15.44 3.86
CA ALA A 59 -12.27 -15.95 3.55
C ALA A 59 -12.22 -16.95 2.37
N LEU A 60 -11.39 -16.69 1.36
CA LEU A 60 -11.27 -17.56 0.18
C LEU A 60 -10.34 -18.76 0.39
N ARG A 61 -9.46 -18.73 1.39
CA ARG A 61 -8.41 -19.74 1.60
C ARG A 61 -8.51 -20.35 3.00
N PRO A 62 -9.23 -21.48 3.18
CA PRO A 62 -9.37 -22.13 4.48
C PRO A 62 -8.04 -22.44 5.20
N ALA A 63 -6.99 -22.73 4.43
CA ALA A 63 -5.64 -22.98 4.95
C ALA A 63 -5.01 -21.78 5.69
N MET A 64 -5.53 -20.55 5.50
CA MET A 64 -5.10 -19.37 6.26
C MET A 64 -5.74 -19.26 7.65
N ARG A 65 -6.84 -19.96 7.90
CA ARG A 65 -7.68 -19.73 9.09
C ARG A 65 -7.23 -20.52 10.30
N VAL A 66 -6.62 -19.87 11.29
CA VAL A 66 -6.16 -20.53 12.52
C VAL A 66 -7.13 -20.24 13.66
N ASP A 67 -7.39 -21.23 14.50
CA ASP A 67 -8.14 -21.01 15.75
C ASP A 67 -7.26 -20.16 16.69
N PRO A 68 -7.67 -18.93 17.06
CA PRO A 68 -6.89 -18.10 17.97
C PRO A 68 -6.62 -18.77 19.33
N ALA A 69 -7.48 -19.70 19.75
CA ALA A 69 -7.34 -20.43 21.01
C ALA A 69 -6.18 -21.44 20.98
N SER A 70 -5.78 -21.95 19.81
CA SER A 70 -4.65 -22.88 19.67
C SER A 70 -3.29 -22.18 19.54
N VAL A 71 -3.28 -20.84 19.47
CA VAL A 71 -2.04 -20.04 19.29
C VAL A 71 -1.49 -19.61 20.64
N HIS A 72 -0.39 -20.25 21.03
CA HIS A 72 0.37 -20.00 22.25
C HIS A 72 1.85 -19.73 21.97
N GLY A 73 2.48 -18.93 22.84
CA GLY A 73 3.92 -18.70 22.79
C GLY A 73 4.40 -17.92 21.55
N PRO A 74 5.73 -17.87 21.32
CA PRO A 74 6.31 -17.22 20.16
C PRO A 74 6.06 -18.03 18.87
N VAL A 75 6.20 -17.35 17.73
CA VAL A 75 6.09 -17.99 16.41
C VAL A 75 7.18 -19.06 16.26
N ALA A 76 6.77 -20.27 15.85
CA ALA A 76 7.63 -21.43 15.66
C ALA A 76 8.38 -21.39 14.32
N TRP A 77 9.18 -20.35 14.10
CA TRP A 77 9.90 -20.08 12.85
C TRP A 77 10.72 -21.28 12.35
N SER A 78 11.53 -21.89 13.22
CA SER A 78 12.41 -23.01 12.87
C SER A 78 11.64 -24.30 12.57
N ALA A 79 10.56 -24.57 13.31
CA ALA A 79 9.70 -25.72 13.02
C ALA A 79 9.00 -25.53 11.67
N ALA A 80 8.50 -24.32 11.40
CA ALA A 80 7.88 -24.01 10.13
C ALA A 80 8.84 -24.13 8.94
N ALA A 81 10.07 -23.62 9.07
CA ALA A 81 11.09 -23.76 8.04
C ALA A 81 11.37 -25.24 7.72
N ARG A 82 11.57 -26.07 8.75
CA ARG A 82 11.83 -27.51 8.60
C ARG A 82 10.65 -28.24 7.97
N ASN A 83 9.42 -27.92 8.37
CA ASN A 83 8.22 -28.55 7.82
C ASN A 83 7.99 -28.14 6.34
N VAL A 84 8.28 -26.90 5.96
CA VAL A 84 8.24 -26.47 4.55
C VAL A 84 9.32 -27.16 3.74
N ALA A 85 10.55 -27.25 4.26
CA ALA A 85 11.65 -27.93 3.59
C ALA A 85 11.38 -29.43 3.41
N ALA A 86 10.73 -30.08 4.39
CA ALA A 86 10.31 -31.48 4.29
C ALA A 86 9.20 -31.67 3.25
N LEU A 87 8.23 -30.75 3.19
CA LEU A 87 7.13 -30.80 2.21
C LEU A 87 7.63 -30.54 0.78
N HIS A 88 8.55 -29.60 0.60
CA HIS A 88 9.11 -29.23 -0.71
C HIS A 88 10.64 -29.21 -0.71
N PRO A 89 11.32 -30.37 -0.74
CA PRO A 89 12.78 -30.46 -0.65
C PRO A 89 13.52 -29.72 -1.78
N LYS A 90 12.89 -29.64 -2.96
CA LYS A 90 13.45 -28.99 -4.15
C LYS A 90 13.04 -27.52 -4.31
N ALA A 91 12.09 -27.02 -3.53
CA ALA A 91 11.68 -25.63 -3.60
C ALA A 91 12.60 -24.76 -2.74
N LYS A 92 12.75 -23.49 -3.11
CA LYS A 92 13.46 -22.49 -2.30
C LYS A 92 12.47 -21.82 -1.37
N ILE A 93 12.75 -21.78 -0.07
CA ILE A 93 12.03 -20.89 0.85
C ILE A 93 12.57 -19.48 0.62
N LEU A 94 11.70 -18.53 0.26
CA LEU A 94 12.09 -17.14 0.03
C LEU A 94 11.96 -16.31 1.30
N LEU A 95 10.85 -16.49 2.01
CA LEU A 95 10.57 -15.80 3.27
C LEU A 95 9.52 -16.53 4.09
N LEU A 96 9.53 -16.25 5.39
CA LEU A 96 8.47 -16.55 6.35
C LEU A 96 7.92 -15.23 6.89
N ASP A 97 6.60 -15.06 6.86
CA ASP A 97 5.86 -13.92 7.38
C ASP A 97 5.04 -14.33 8.60
N ALA A 98 5.17 -13.57 9.69
CA ALA A 98 4.38 -13.74 10.90
C ALA A 98 2.89 -13.52 10.57
N PRO A 99 1.98 -14.15 11.33
CA PRO A 99 0.56 -13.84 11.24
C PRO A 99 0.30 -12.35 11.50
N ILE A 100 -0.57 -11.76 10.69
CA ILE A 100 -1.00 -10.37 10.91
C ILE A 100 -1.90 -10.23 12.15
N ASP A 101 -2.56 -11.31 12.54
CA ASP A 101 -3.39 -11.44 13.73
C ASP A 101 -3.46 -12.92 14.17
N ARG A 102 -3.99 -13.21 15.37
CA ARG A 102 -4.09 -14.56 15.95
C ARG A 102 -4.97 -15.51 15.11
N GLY A 103 -5.92 -14.98 14.35
CA GLY A 103 -6.75 -15.77 13.43
C GLY A 103 -6.08 -16.21 12.12
N PHE A 104 -4.82 -15.83 11.89
CA PHE A 104 -4.10 -16.06 10.65
C PHE A 104 -2.97 -17.09 10.81
N ALA A 105 -2.73 -17.82 9.73
CA ALA A 105 -1.59 -18.72 9.61
C ALA A 105 -0.27 -17.95 9.42
N LEU A 106 0.82 -18.53 9.91
CA LEU A 106 2.17 -18.20 9.48
C LEU A 106 2.28 -18.52 7.99
N THR A 107 2.87 -17.62 7.20
CA THR A 107 2.92 -17.80 5.74
C THR A 107 4.36 -17.96 5.27
N ALA A 108 4.67 -19.07 4.61
CA ALA A 108 5.91 -19.26 3.89
C ALA A 108 5.70 -18.96 2.41
N THR A 109 6.55 -18.11 1.82
CA THR A 109 6.62 -17.98 0.37
C THR A 109 7.71 -18.91 -0.14
N ILE A 110 7.33 -19.84 -1.01
CA ILE A 110 8.28 -20.73 -1.69
C ILE A 110 8.37 -20.39 -3.17
N GLN A 111 9.50 -20.74 -3.78
CA GLN A 111 9.68 -20.81 -5.22
C GLN A 111 9.96 -22.26 -5.60
N LYS A 112 9.04 -22.84 -6.37
CA LYS A 112 9.17 -24.20 -6.90
C LYS A 112 10.27 -24.27 -7.98
N PRO A 113 10.75 -25.47 -8.34
CA PRO A 113 11.81 -25.64 -9.35
C PRO A 113 11.49 -25.04 -10.72
N ASP A 114 10.20 -24.99 -11.08
CA ASP A 114 9.66 -24.34 -12.28
C ASP A 114 9.71 -22.80 -12.23
N GLY A 115 10.19 -22.22 -11.12
CA GLY A 115 10.27 -20.77 -10.88
C GLY A 115 8.97 -20.16 -10.35
N VAL A 116 7.87 -20.92 -10.33
CA VAL A 116 6.55 -20.46 -9.86
C VAL A 116 6.58 -20.30 -8.35
N ARG A 117 6.03 -19.19 -7.89
CA ARG A 117 5.89 -18.93 -6.45
C ARG A 117 4.58 -19.53 -5.94
N ALA A 118 4.60 -19.95 -4.69
CA ALA A 118 3.42 -20.41 -3.97
C ALA A 118 3.52 -20.02 -2.49
N PHE A 119 2.39 -20.07 -1.81
CA PHE A 119 2.32 -19.91 -0.37
C PHE A 119 2.12 -21.28 0.28
N VAL A 120 2.79 -21.51 1.41
CA VAL A 120 2.49 -22.60 2.34
C VAL A 120 2.04 -21.96 3.64
N TYR A 121 0.87 -22.36 4.13
CA TYR A 121 0.30 -21.85 5.37
C TYR A 121 0.57 -22.82 6.51
N LEU A 122 1.00 -22.29 7.64
CA LEU A 122 1.40 -23.07 8.79
C LEU A 122 0.76 -22.56 10.07
N HIS A 123 0.58 -23.46 11.03
CA HIS A 123 0.15 -23.10 12.37
C HIS A 123 1.25 -22.30 13.09
N PRO A 124 0.97 -21.10 13.64
CA PRO A 124 2.00 -20.21 14.17
C PRO A 124 2.82 -20.79 15.32
N SER A 125 2.20 -21.55 16.23
CA SER A 125 2.86 -22.07 17.44
C SER A 125 3.53 -23.43 17.26
N THR A 126 3.10 -24.22 16.28
CA THR A 126 3.60 -25.60 16.08
C THR A 126 4.41 -25.74 14.79
N GLY A 127 4.27 -24.79 13.86
CA GLY A 127 4.82 -24.89 12.52
C GLY A 127 4.16 -25.98 11.67
N ALA A 128 3.05 -26.59 12.10
CA ALA A 128 2.37 -27.64 11.34
C ALA A 128 1.80 -27.09 10.03
N VAL A 129 2.02 -27.81 8.92
CA VAL A 129 1.50 -27.42 7.60
C VAL A 129 -0.03 -27.55 7.60
N ARG A 130 -0.71 -26.50 7.14
CA ARG A 130 -2.17 -26.46 7.01
C ARG A 130 -2.67 -26.58 5.58
N GLY A 131 -1.83 -26.20 4.62
CA GLY A 131 -2.14 -26.29 3.20
C GLY A 131 -1.33 -25.31 2.38
N GLU A 132 -1.58 -25.32 1.08
CA GLU A 132 -0.91 -24.45 0.11
C GLU A 132 -1.88 -23.44 -0.51
N GLY A 133 -1.32 -22.37 -1.07
CA GLY A 133 -2.08 -21.36 -1.80
C GLY A 133 -1.34 -20.85 -3.02
N SER A 134 -2.09 -20.43 -4.03
CA SER A 134 -1.54 -19.76 -5.19
C SER A 134 -0.90 -18.42 -4.81
N TRP A 135 0.19 -18.08 -5.49
CA TRP A 135 0.84 -16.77 -5.42
C TRP A 135 -0.06 -15.61 -5.84
N VAL A 136 -1.09 -15.90 -6.64
CA VAL A 136 -2.11 -14.93 -7.04
C VAL A 136 -3.27 -15.02 -6.05
N GLY A 137 -3.55 -13.91 -5.37
CA GLY A 137 -4.64 -13.74 -4.41
C GLY A 137 -5.21 -12.35 -4.45
N ALA A 138 -6.23 -12.10 -3.62
CA ALA A 138 -6.90 -10.81 -3.53
C ALA A 138 -5.89 -9.70 -3.22
N GLN A 139 -4.96 -9.93 -2.30
CA GLN A 139 -3.92 -8.96 -1.96
C GLN A 139 -3.05 -8.57 -3.17
N ARG A 140 -2.69 -9.53 -4.02
CA ARG A 140 -1.88 -9.24 -5.22
C ARG A 140 -2.69 -8.49 -6.27
N ILE A 141 -3.88 -8.99 -6.58
CA ILE A 141 -4.72 -8.43 -7.64
C ILE A 141 -5.12 -7.01 -7.29
N LEU A 142 -5.68 -6.79 -6.10
CA LEU A 142 -6.18 -5.48 -5.68
C LEU A 142 -5.05 -4.46 -5.55
N ARG A 143 -3.90 -4.85 -4.97
CA ARG A 143 -2.72 -3.97 -4.89
C ARG A 143 -2.21 -3.60 -6.28
N ASN A 144 -2.13 -4.54 -7.21
CA ASN A 144 -1.64 -4.27 -8.54
C ASN A 144 -2.61 -3.36 -9.32
N MET A 145 -3.91 -3.59 -9.19
CA MET A 145 -4.95 -2.75 -9.81
C MET A 145 -4.90 -1.33 -9.27
N HIS A 146 -4.88 -1.17 -7.95
CA HIS A 146 -4.81 0.14 -7.32
C HIS A 146 -3.51 0.88 -7.63
N ARG A 147 -2.35 0.21 -7.51
CA ARG A 147 -1.04 0.86 -7.59
C ARG A 147 -0.60 1.16 -9.02
N HIS A 148 -0.93 0.30 -9.98
CA HIS A 148 -0.38 0.38 -11.33
C HIS A 148 -1.31 -0.21 -12.40
N LEU A 149 -2.61 -0.36 -12.13
CA LEU A 149 -3.61 -0.84 -13.09
C LEU A 149 -3.28 -2.21 -13.72
N ASN A 150 -2.55 -3.09 -13.01
CA ASN A 150 -1.97 -4.33 -13.56
C ASN A 150 -1.01 -4.13 -14.77
N LEU A 151 -0.67 -2.89 -15.12
CA LEU A 151 0.35 -2.58 -16.13
C LEU A 151 1.76 -2.84 -15.58
N PRO A 152 2.80 -2.95 -16.42
CA PRO A 152 4.18 -2.96 -15.96
C PRO A 152 4.47 -1.77 -15.03
N THR A 153 5.17 -2.02 -13.92
CA THR A 153 5.41 -1.00 -12.89
C THR A 153 6.05 0.30 -13.40
N PRO A 154 6.96 0.30 -14.39
CA PRO A 154 7.52 1.55 -14.94
C PRO A 154 6.49 2.44 -15.66
N ILE A 155 5.35 1.88 -16.08
CA ILE A 155 4.30 2.59 -16.82
C ILE A 155 3.13 2.90 -15.88
N GLY A 156 2.62 1.90 -15.19
CA GLY A 156 1.41 2.04 -14.39
C GLY A 156 1.59 2.90 -13.13
N VAL A 157 2.76 2.84 -12.47
CA VAL A 157 3.00 3.64 -11.26
C VAL A 157 3.01 5.14 -11.57
N PRO A 158 3.73 5.63 -12.60
CA PRO A 158 3.64 7.04 -12.99
C PRO A 158 2.23 7.50 -13.37
N ILE A 159 1.47 6.68 -14.12
CA ILE A 159 0.08 7.00 -14.51
C ILE A 159 -0.79 7.25 -13.28
N VAL A 160 -0.82 6.27 -12.36
CA VAL A 160 -1.64 6.38 -11.14
C VAL A 160 -1.12 7.48 -10.23
N SER A 161 0.20 7.56 -10.01
CA SER A 161 0.79 8.54 -9.09
C SER A 161 0.63 9.97 -9.60
N THR A 162 0.55 10.23 -10.92
CA THR A 162 0.29 11.58 -11.46
C THR A 162 -1.11 12.09 -11.11
N LEU A 163 -2.08 11.21 -10.91
CA LEU A 163 -3.43 11.58 -10.46
C LEU A 163 -3.41 12.28 -9.09
N SER A 164 -2.37 12.06 -8.29
CA SER A 164 -2.20 12.72 -7.00
C SER A 164 -2.07 14.25 -7.12
N ILE A 165 -1.39 14.75 -8.15
CA ILE A 165 -1.27 16.20 -8.42
C ILE A 165 -2.66 16.79 -8.64
N LEU A 166 -3.45 16.11 -9.47
CA LEU A 166 -4.80 16.53 -9.82
C LEU A 166 -5.74 16.43 -8.62
N LEU A 167 -5.56 15.41 -7.78
CA LEU A 167 -6.30 15.26 -6.53
C LEU A 167 -5.99 16.41 -5.56
N LEU A 168 -4.71 16.78 -5.41
CA LEU A 168 -4.29 17.90 -4.57
C LEU A 168 -4.78 19.25 -5.11
N ILE A 169 -4.77 19.45 -6.43
CA ILE A 169 -5.39 20.62 -7.07
C ILE A 169 -6.90 20.63 -6.79
N SER A 170 -7.57 19.48 -6.88
CA SER A 170 -9.00 19.36 -6.57
C SER A 170 -9.30 19.72 -5.11
N VAL A 171 -8.49 19.26 -4.16
CA VAL A 171 -8.57 19.63 -2.74
C VAL A 171 -8.37 21.14 -2.55
N GLY A 172 -7.30 21.71 -3.12
CA GLY A 172 -7.01 23.14 -3.01
C GLY A 172 -8.13 24.01 -3.59
N THR A 173 -8.65 23.65 -4.77
CA THR A 173 -9.76 24.36 -5.40
C THR A 173 -11.08 24.23 -4.64
N SER A 174 -11.30 23.11 -3.95
CA SER A 174 -12.50 22.90 -3.12
C SER A 174 -12.66 23.97 -2.04
N PHE A 175 -11.56 24.38 -1.39
CA PHE A 175 -11.59 25.42 -0.36
C PHE A 175 -11.96 26.81 -0.93
N VAL A 176 -11.61 27.07 -2.19
CA VAL A 176 -11.91 28.35 -2.86
C VAL A 176 -13.34 28.38 -3.38
N VAL A 177 -13.83 27.26 -3.92
CA VAL A 177 -15.16 27.12 -4.51
C VAL A 177 -16.24 27.02 -3.43
N TYR A 178 -16.02 26.19 -2.40
CA TYR A 178 -17.00 25.96 -1.34
C TYR A 178 -16.73 26.87 -0.13
N LYS A 179 -17.20 28.12 -0.23
CA LYS A 179 -17.05 29.12 0.84
C LYS A 179 -17.74 28.65 2.13
N LYS A 180 -17.11 28.95 3.27
CA LYS A 180 -17.59 28.55 4.60
C LYS A 180 -17.81 27.02 4.70
N TRP A 181 -16.89 26.26 4.09
CA TRP A 181 -16.94 24.80 3.99
C TRP A 181 -17.20 24.10 5.34
N TRP A 182 -16.66 24.65 6.44
CA TRP A 182 -16.85 24.15 7.80
C TRP A 182 -18.32 24.07 8.23
N ARG A 183 -19.21 24.90 7.66
CA ARG A 183 -20.66 24.82 7.92
C ARG A 183 -21.34 23.66 7.17
N GLY A 184 -20.59 22.89 6.39
CA GLY A 184 -21.10 21.82 5.53
C GLY A 184 -21.20 20.45 6.18
N PHE A 185 -20.49 20.17 7.28
CA PHE A 185 -20.32 18.82 7.83
C PHE A 185 -21.63 18.13 8.23
N PHE A 186 -22.63 18.91 8.61
CA PHE A 186 -23.92 18.42 9.12
C PHE A 186 -25.09 18.94 8.29
N LYS A 187 -24.86 19.41 7.06
CA LYS A 187 -25.96 19.83 6.19
C LYS A 187 -26.73 18.60 5.71
N PRO A 188 -28.06 18.55 5.88
CA PRO A 188 -28.85 17.41 5.44
C PRO A 188 -28.85 17.31 3.91
N VAL A 189 -28.86 16.07 3.41
CA VAL A 189 -29.01 15.78 1.98
C VAL A 189 -30.47 16.02 1.59
N ARG A 190 -30.70 16.82 0.53
CA ARG A 190 -32.05 17.07 0.02
C ARG A 190 -32.44 16.03 -1.01
N TRP A 191 -33.32 15.11 -0.60
CA TRP A 191 -33.80 13.98 -1.40
C TRP A 191 -34.95 14.31 -2.37
N ARG A 192 -34.96 15.51 -2.95
CA ARG A 192 -36.07 15.93 -3.84
C ARG A 192 -35.95 15.37 -5.25
N ASP A 193 -34.73 15.33 -5.78
CA ASP A 193 -34.42 14.84 -7.12
C ASP A 193 -32.97 14.31 -7.15
N ALA A 194 -32.68 13.39 -8.07
CA ALA A 194 -31.38 12.73 -8.14
C ALA A 194 -30.21 13.71 -8.31
N ARG A 195 -30.40 14.81 -9.04
CA ARG A 195 -29.35 15.81 -9.28
C ARG A 195 -29.02 16.58 -8.00
N THR A 196 -30.04 17.03 -7.28
CA THR A 196 -29.88 17.72 -6.00
C THR A 196 -29.28 16.78 -4.95
N ALA A 197 -29.80 15.56 -4.83
CA ALA A 197 -29.32 14.56 -3.88
C ALA A 197 -27.85 14.21 -4.14
N MET A 198 -27.46 13.94 -5.39
CA MET A 198 -26.08 13.64 -5.75
C MET A 198 -25.14 14.82 -5.50
N GLY A 199 -25.59 16.05 -5.79
CA GLY A 199 -24.79 17.25 -5.52
C GLY A 199 -24.57 17.50 -4.02
N ASP A 200 -25.59 17.28 -3.20
CA ASP A 200 -25.47 17.42 -1.74
C ASP A 200 -24.66 16.26 -1.14
N LEU A 201 -24.84 15.03 -1.61
CA LEU A 201 -24.05 13.86 -1.22
C LEU A 201 -22.58 14.05 -1.57
N HIS A 202 -22.26 14.53 -2.78
CA HIS A 202 -20.88 14.81 -3.19
C HIS A 202 -20.21 15.85 -2.28
N ARG A 203 -20.92 16.93 -1.90
CA ARG A 203 -20.39 17.95 -0.99
C ARG A 203 -20.16 17.38 0.42
N LEU A 204 -21.13 16.61 0.93
CA LEU A 204 -21.04 16.02 2.26
C LEU A 204 -19.92 14.97 2.32
N ALA A 205 -19.89 14.04 1.38
CA ALA A 205 -18.87 13.01 1.27
C ALA A 205 -17.49 13.61 0.99
N GLY A 206 -17.38 14.60 0.10
CA GLY A 206 -16.13 15.29 -0.19
C GLY A 206 -15.57 16.02 1.03
N LEU A 207 -16.45 16.58 1.86
CA LEU A 207 -16.04 17.28 3.09
C LEU A 207 -15.59 16.31 4.20
N TRP A 208 -16.33 15.22 4.43
CA TRP A 208 -15.93 14.18 5.39
C TRP A 208 -14.74 13.35 4.94
N SER A 209 -14.48 13.25 3.64
CA SER A 209 -13.31 12.54 3.11
C SER A 209 -12.09 13.44 2.91
N LEU A 210 -12.21 14.75 3.13
CA LEU A 210 -11.20 15.76 2.78
C LEU A 210 -9.81 15.43 3.33
N TRP A 211 -9.70 15.04 4.61
CA TRP A 211 -8.41 14.70 5.22
C TRP A 211 -7.82 13.42 4.65
N PHE A 212 -8.64 12.40 4.36
CA PHE A 212 -8.19 11.18 3.72
C PHE A 212 -7.72 11.44 2.30
N VAL A 213 -8.48 12.22 1.53
CA VAL A 213 -8.14 12.59 0.14
C VAL A 213 -6.85 13.41 0.10
N ALA A 214 -6.66 14.34 1.04
CA ALA A 214 -5.42 15.10 1.16
C ALA A 214 -4.22 14.18 1.47
N LEU A 215 -4.37 13.23 2.40
CA LEU A 215 -3.32 12.26 2.73
C LEU A 215 -3.01 11.32 1.56
N ILE A 216 -4.03 10.83 0.85
CA ILE A 216 -3.89 10.00 -0.35
C ILE A 216 -3.17 10.79 -1.47
N GLY A 217 -3.54 12.06 -1.64
CA GLY A 217 -2.86 12.96 -2.59
C GLY A 217 -1.39 13.18 -2.22
N ALA A 218 -1.08 13.46 -0.96
CA ALA A 218 0.30 13.67 -0.50
C ALA A 218 1.15 12.40 -0.63
N THR A 219 0.62 11.25 -0.24
CA THR A 219 1.31 9.95 -0.35
C THR A 219 1.47 9.51 -1.81
N GLY A 220 0.48 9.74 -2.66
CA GLY A 220 0.58 9.51 -4.10
C GLY A 220 1.64 10.40 -4.76
N LEU A 221 1.74 11.67 -4.36
CA LEU A 221 2.76 12.59 -4.86
C LEU A 221 4.16 12.16 -4.43
N TRP A 222 4.30 11.66 -3.21
CA TRP A 222 5.55 11.05 -2.74
C TRP A 222 5.96 9.85 -3.62
N TYR A 223 5.03 8.96 -3.94
CA TYR A 223 5.30 7.84 -4.85
C TYR A 223 5.67 8.29 -6.26
N LEU A 224 5.05 9.36 -6.77
CA LEU A 224 5.44 9.95 -8.05
C LEU A 224 6.89 10.42 -8.00
N ALA A 225 7.26 11.17 -6.97
CA ALA A 225 8.62 11.65 -6.77
C ALA A 225 9.61 10.47 -6.69
N GLU A 226 9.34 9.45 -5.86
CA GLU A 226 10.18 8.24 -5.73
C GLU A 226 10.37 7.52 -7.07
N SER A 227 9.32 7.45 -7.90
CA SER A 227 9.38 6.74 -9.18
C SER A 227 10.10 7.50 -10.30
N THR A 228 10.29 8.82 -10.17
CA THR A 228 10.76 9.68 -11.28
C THR A 228 12.02 10.46 -10.97
N VAL A 229 12.05 11.18 -9.83
CA VAL A 229 13.09 12.20 -9.53
C VAL A 229 13.86 11.85 -8.27
N ALA A 230 13.19 11.37 -7.23
CA ALA A 230 13.78 11.05 -5.94
C ALA A 230 14.48 9.67 -6.00
N LYS A 231 15.76 9.68 -6.35
CA LYS A 231 16.64 8.50 -6.30
C LYS A 231 17.10 8.28 -4.86
N ALA A 232 16.28 7.62 -4.04
CA ALA A 232 16.69 7.25 -2.69
C ALA A 232 17.91 6.32 -2.75
N PRO A 233 18.92 6.50 -1.87
CA PRO A 233 20.06 5.59 -1.81
C PRO A 233 19.58 4.16 -1.51
N PRO A 234 20.23 3.14 -2.06
CA PRO A 234 19.86 1.76 -1.78
C PRO A 234 19.97 1.49 -0.28
N SER A 235 19.01 0.76 0.28
CA SER A 235 19.08 0.35 1.68
C SER A 235 20.39 -0.40 1.95
N PRO A 236 21.06 -0.16 3.09
CA PRO A 236 22.24 -0.90 3.47
C PRO A 236 22.02 -2.41 3.37
N ARG A 237 22.97 -3.12 2.77
CA ARG A 237 22.94 -4.58 2.64
C ARG A 237 24.18 -5.16 3.30
N ALA A 238 24.00 -6.18 4.11
CA ALA A 238 25.14 -6.98 4.58
C ALA A 238 25.84 -7.61 3.37
N LYS A 239 27.17 -7.46 3.30
CA LYS A 239 28.02 -8.07 2.28
C LYS A 239 28.36 -9.51 2.68
N VAL A 240 27.35 -10.38 2.73
CA VAL A 240 27.54 -11.80 3.01
C VAL A 240 27.56 -12.58 1.70
N ALA A 241 28.66 -13.29 1.46
CA ALA A 241 28.82 -14.13 0.29
C ALA A 241 27.73 -15.20 0.24
N ALA A 242 27.23 -15.49 -0.96
CA ALA A 242 26.23 -16.53 -1.15
C ALA A 242 26.81 -17.88 -0.70
N VAL A 243 26.15 -18.51 0.27
CA VAL A 243 26.50 -19.86 0.72
C VAL A 243 25.74 -20.87 -0.14
N LYS A 244 26.43 -21.90 -0.63
CA LYS A 244 25.80 -23.03 -1.32
C LYS A 244 25.22 -24.00 -0.28
N LEU A 245 24.08 -23.64 0.29
CA LEU A 245 23.29 -24.52 1.16
C LEU A 245 21.99 -24.86 0.46
N ASP A 246 21.54 -26.10 0.62
CA ASP A 246 20.21 -26.48 0.15
C ASP A 246 19.11 -25.97 1.10
N THR A 247 17.85 -26.12 0.69
CA THR A 247 16.71 -25.62 1.47
C THR A 247 16.59 -26.28 2.84
N ARG A 248 16.96 -27.57 2.96
CA ARG A 248 16.87 -28.31 4.22
C ARG A 248 17.95 -27.87 5.18
N GLU A 249 19.19 -27.75 4.71
CA GLU A 249 20.30 -27.23 5.48
C GLU A 249 20.04 -25.80 5.97
N LEU A 250 19.46 -24.94 5.13
CA LEU A 250 19.05 -23.59 5.54
C LEU A 250 17.96 -23.64 6.61
N ALA A 251 16.96 -24.51 6.46
CA ALA A 251 15.90 -24.66 7.46
C ALA A 251 16.43 -25.15 8.81
N ASP A 252 17.36 -26.11 8.81
CA ASP A 252 17.98 -26.66 10.03
C ASP A 252 18.86 -25.61 10.73
N ARG A 253 19.52 -24.73 9.97
CA ARG A 253 20.36 -23.65 10.50
C ARG A 253 19.57 -22.43 10.99
N LEU A 254 18.27 -22.35 10.71
CA LEU A 254 17.46 -21.18 11.06
C LEU A 254 17.42 -20.95 12.58
N GLU A 255 17.33 -22.01 13.39
CA GLU A 255 17.23 -21.85 14.85
C GLU A 255 18.47 -21.19 15.45
N THR A 256 19.66 -21.63 15.06
CA THR A 256 20.93 -21.05 15.51
C THR A 256 21.05 -19.59 15.10
N ASN A 257 20.70 -19.28 13.84
CA ASN A 257 20.74 -17.92 13.31
C ASN A 257 19.70 -17.01 13.98
N LEU A 258 18.50 -17.53 14.24
CA LEU A 258 17.43 -16.83 14.95
C LEU A 258 17.85 -16.48 16.38
N LYS A 259 18.43 -17.44 17.11
CA LYS A 259 18.95 -17.20 18.46
C LYS A 259 20.08 -16.17 18.45
N ALA A 260 21.02 -16.25 17.51
CA ALA A 260 22.10 -15.27 17.39
C ALA A 260 21.55 -13.85 17.15
N ALA A 261 20.59 -13.69 16.24
CA ALA A 261 19.95 -12.40 15.98
C ALA A 261 19.19 -11.86 17.21
N GLN A 262 18.50 -12.73 17.95
CA GLN A 262 17.78 -12.36 19.18
C GLN A 262 18.74 -11.99 20.32
N THR A 263 19.88 -12.66 20.45
CA THR A 263 20.91 -12.30 21.44
C THR A 263 21.54 -10.95 21.13
N ALA A 264 21.85 -10.67 19.86
CA ALA A 264 22.40 -9.38 19.45
C ALA A 264 21.38 -8.24 19.56
N TYR A 265 20.11 -8.52 19.28
CA TYR A 265 19.02 -7.54 19.29
C TYR A 265 17.81 -8.03 20.11
N PRO A 266 17.90 -8.05 21.45
CA PRO A 266 16.85 -8.65 22.31
C PRO A 266 15.51 -7.92 22.25
N GLY A 267 15.50 -6.64 21.87
CA GLY A 267 14.27 -5.87 21.69
C GLY A 267 13.69 -5.92 20.27
N LEU A 268 14.24 -6.72 19.36
CA LEU A 268 13.74 -6.84 17.98
C LEU A 268 12.60 -7.85 17.93
N ARG A 269 11.38 -7.36 17.73
CA ARG A 269 10.22 -8.21 17.46
C ARG A 269 10.18 -8.60 16.00
N ILE A 270 10.67 -9.80 15.69
CA ILE A 270 10.77 -10.34 14.34
C ILE A 270 9.36 -10.61 13.79
N GLN A 271 9.06 -10.01 12.63
CA GLN A 271 7.80 -10.18 11.90
C GLN A 271 8.00 -10.89 10.56
N ARG A 272 9.22 -10.88 10.03
CA ARG A 272 9.57 -11.52 8.76
C ARG A 272 10.98 -12.07 8.83
N ILE A 273 11.16 -13.27 8.28
CA ILE A 273 12.47 -13.88 8.06
C ILE A 273 12.64 -14.09 6.57
N ILE A 274 13.65 -13.45 5.98
CA ILE A 274 14.03 -13.61 4.58
C ILE A 274 15.18 -14.60 4.52
N PHE A 275 15.04 -15.63 3.69
CA PHE A 275 16.07 -16.64 3.51
C PHE A 275 17.14 -16.15 2.54
N PRO A 276 18.37 -16.68 2.62
CA PRO A 276 19.41 -16.41 1.63
C PRO A 276 18.91 -16.78 0.23
N TYR A 277 18.83 -15.81 -0.67
CA TYR A 277 18.48 -16.06 -2.06
C TYR A 277 19.22 -15.12 -3.01
N GLY A 278 19.62 -15.66 -4.17
CA GLY A 278 20.30 -14.89 -5.20
C GLY A 278 21.63 -14.31 -4.71
N LYS A 279 21.78 -12.98 -4.78
CA LYS A 279 23.03 -12.26 -4.47
C LYS A 279 23.25 -11.96 -2.98
N VAL A 280 22.27 -12.22 -2.12
CA VAL A 280 22.37 -11.96 -0.67
C VAL A 280 22.45 -13.30 0.05
N GLY A 281 23.63 -13.63 0.57
CA GLY A 281 23.92 -14.89 1.24
C GLY A 281 23.56 -14.94 2.72
N ALA A 282 22.72 -14.03 3.22
CA ALA A 282 22.40 -13.90 4.64
C ALA A 282 20.92 -14.16 4.92
N PHE A 283 20.63 -14.69 6.12
CA PHE A 283 19.28 -14.54 6.69
C PHE A 283 19.04 -13.08 7.02
N GLN A 284 17.80 -12.63 6.85
CA GLN A 284 17.39 -11.28 7.24
C GLN A 284 16.20 -11.38 8.18
N PHE A 285 16.37 -10.89 9.39
CA PHE A 285 15.34 -10.84 10.42
C PHE A 285 14.81 -9.43 10.48
N ALA A 286 13.64 -9.21 9.86
CA ALA A 286 12.98 -7.92 9.77
C ALA A 286 11.86 -7.82 10.80
N GLY A 287 11.69 -6.64 11.41
CA GLY A 287 10.72 -6.46 12.46
C GLY A 287 10.62 -5.06 13.06
N GLN A 288 9.99 -4.98 14.22
CA GLN A 288 9.85 -3.74 14.98
C GLN A 288 10.88 -3.70 16.11
N HIS A 289 11.49 -2.53 16.30
CA HIS A 289 12.40 -2.28 17.41
C HIS A 289 12.03 -0.96 18.09
N ARG A 290 13.00 -0.13 18.49
CA ARG A 290 12.77 1.10 19.26
C ARG A 290 12.07 2.22 18.48
N ALA A 291 12.23 2.27 17.17
CA ALA A 291 11.66 3.33 16.35
C ALA A 291 10.15 3.15 16.15
N ILE A 292 9.39 4.22 16.39
CA ILE A 292 7.94 4.27 16.21
C ILE A 292 7.66 4.77 14.77
N LEU A 293 6.58 4.28 14.13
CA LEU A 293 6.16 4.61 12.75
C LEU A 293 7.12 4.20 11.62
N VAL A 294 8.06 3.28 11.87
CA VAL A 294 8.87 2.70 10.80
C VAL A 294 8.25 1.41 10.27
N ARG A 295 8.41 1.15 8.96
CA ARG A 295 8.01 -0.13 8.37
C ARG A 295 8.82 -1.27 9.00
N GLU A 296 8.24 -2.46 9.08
CA GLU A 296 8.92 -3.65 9.64
C GLU A 296 10.23 -3.98 8.93
N ARG A 297 10.34 -3.64 7.64
CA ARG A 297 11.57 -3.80 6.85
C ARG A 297 12.67 -2.77 7.14
N ALA A 298 12.43 -1.80 8.03
CA ALA A 298 13.39 -0.76 8.35
C ALA A 298 14.42 -1.23 9.39
N ASN A 299 13.99 -2.07 10.34
CA ASN A 299 14.90 -2.72 11.28
C ASN A 299 15.19 -4.13 10.77
N VAL A 300 16.44 -4.39 10.42
CA VAL A 300 16.86 -5.69 9.88
C VAL A 300 18.15 -6.09 10.58
N ALA A 301 18.16 -7.30 11.14
CA ALA A 301 19.40 -7.99 11.52
C ALA A 301 19.75 -8.99 10.42
N TRP A 302 21.03 -9.09 10.08
CA TRP A 302 21.53 -10.09 9.15
C TRP A 302 22.30 -11.14 9.91
N THR A 303 22.29 -12.39 9.44
CA THR A 303 23.21 -13.39 9.96
C THR A 303 23.79 -14.23 8.83
N ASN A 304 25.03 -14.66 9.02
CA ASN A 304 25.68 -15.61 8.13
C ASN A 304 25.10 -17.03 8.36
N PRO A 305 24.47 -17.66 7.35
CA PRO A 305 23.83 -18.97 7.51
C PRO A 305 24.77 -20.07 8.00
N ALA A 306 26.05 -20.01 7.63
CA ALA A 306 27.03 -21.03 7.96
C ALA A 306 27.53 -20.91 9.41
N THR A 307 27.80 -19.68 9.87
CA THR A 307 28.47 -19.42 11.16
C THR A 307 27.55 -18.88 12.25
N GLY A 308 26.38 -18.35 11.89
CA GLY A 308 25.50 -17.64 12.83
C GLY A 308 26.01 -16.24 13.23
N ALA A 309 27.09 -15.75 12.62
CA ALA A 309 27.62 -14.40 12.91
C ALA A 309 26.60 -13.33 12.49
N VAL A 310 26.38 -12.34 13.36
CA VAL A 310 25.42 -11.23 13.20
C VAL A 310 26.11 -10.01 12.58
#